data_AF-A0A358QZD1-F1
#
_entry.id   AF-A0A358QZD1-F1
#
_cell.length_a   1.000
_cell.length_b   1.000
_cell.length_c   1.000
_cell.angle_alpha   90.00
_cell.angle_beta   90.00
_cell.angle_gamma   90.00
#
_symmetry.space_group_name_H-M   'P 1'
#
loop_
_entity.id
_entity.type
_entity.pdbx_description
1 polymer ?
#
loop_
_entity_poly.entity_id
_entity_poly.type
_entity_poly.pdbx_seq_one_letter_code
_entity_poly.pdbx_strand_id
1 'polypeptide(L)'
;MSVVNKAFGGVFFISAGVLLAVTKTPDIFTVAAVIACSVIAAISLTSYAGWSVIGGALLIAGSLVLQTALSYRCMDCIKADLLILAGVIYLSIIETSERKNVLRGMAAVITTLFMVNALIHYPVFIGKPMSAAASKVSQHISVSYDGTRTSLDISAKPVLLFSTSCGACRSTIGRLAETDPGGKGWVPVQVDGDPGEGRELLDSAGYLGSMYQSETEWDEAVPALIITRDGQTSALYGQEKILEVLRGDSS
;
A
#
# COMPACT_ATOMS: atom_id res chain seq x y z
N MET A 1 34.35 0.87 15.37
CA MET A 1 33.01 0.27 15.54
C MET A 1 33.17 -1.19 15.95
N SER A 2 32.53 -1.63 17.05
CA SER A 2 32.59 -3.03 17.50
C SER A 2 31.83 -3.95 16.53
N VAL A 3 32.24 -5.22 16.45
CA VAL A 3 31.57 -6.24 15.60
C VAL A 3 30.10 -6.42 15.99
N VAL A 4 29.79 -6.30 17.29
CA VAL A 4 28.42 -6.38 17.82
C VAL A 4 27.54 -5.27 17.26
N ASN A 5 28.01 -4.01 17.26
CA ASN A 5 27.23 -2.89 16.72
C ASN A 5 27.04 -3.03 15.20
N LYS A 6 28.04 -3.56 14.48
CA LYS A 6 27.92 -3.84 13.04
C LYS A 6 26.87 -4.91 12.72
N ALA A 7 26.77 -5.93 13.57
CA ALA A 7 25.79 -7.00 13.43
C ALA A 7 24.36 -6.50 13.62
N PHE A 8 24.12 -5.60 14.59
CA PHE A 8 22.80 -4.98 14.79
C PHE A 8 22.30 -4.23 13.55
N GLY A 9 23.17 -3.49 12.86
CA GLY A 9 22.82 -2.86 11.59
C GLY A 9 22.47 -3.87 10.49
N GLY A 10 23.18 -5.00 10.45
CA GLY A 10 22.94 -6.12 9.53
C GLY A 10 21.57 -6.77 9.70
N VAL A 11 21.08 -6.90 10.94
CA VAL A 11 19.78 -7.53 11.27
C VAL A 11 18.62 -6.82 10.59
N PHE A 12 18.68 -5.49 10.44
CA PHE A 12 17.63 -4.74 9.75
C PHE A 12 17.49 -5.13 8.27
N PHE A 13 18.61 -5.31 7.57
CA PHE A 13 18.59 -5.76 6.17
C PHE A 13 18.11 -7.20 6.04
N ILE A 14 18.53 -8.10 6.94
CA ILE A 14 18.01 -9.48 6.98
C ILE A 14 16.50 -9.48 7.20
N SER A 15 16.02 -8.67 8.15
CA SER A 15 14.59 -8.55 8.46
C SER A 15 13.78 -8.05 7.27
N ALA A 16 14.31 -7.07 6.52
CA ALA A 16 13.71 -6.60 5.28
C ALA A 16 13.61 -7.72 4.22
N GLY A 17 14.69 -8.48 4.03
CA GLY A 17 14.71 -9.61 3.11
C GLY A 17 13.72 -10.72 3.50
N VAL A 18 13.66 -11.09 4.78
CA VAL A 18 12.70 -12.08 5.28
C VAL A 18 11.27 -11.61 5.10
N LEU A 19 10.98 -10.34 5.40
CA LEU A 19 9.65 -9.77 5.20
C LEU A 19 9.22 -9.89 3.73
N LEU A 20 10.09 -9.51 2.79
CA LEU A 20 9.81 -9.63 1.36
C LEU A 20 9.59 -11.10 0.95
N ALA A 21 10.45 -12.01 1.40
CA ALA A 21 10.36 -13.43 1.05
C ALA A 21 9.08 -14.10 1.57
N VAL A 22 8.54 -13.66 2.71
CA VAL A 22 7.33 -14.24 3.31
C VAL A 22 6.05 -13.61 2.78
N THR A 23 6.07 -12.30 2.48
CA THR A 23 4.85 -11.56 2.13
C THR A 23 4.60 -11.48 0.62
N LYS A 24 5.62 -11.70 -0.21
CA LYS A 24 5.51 -11.59 -1.67
C LYS A 24 5.70 -12.92 -2.37
N THR A 25 4.94 -13.10 -3.44
CA THR A 25 5.18 -14.18 -4.40
C THR A 25 6.57 -14.00 -5.01
N PRO A 26 7.33 -15.09 -5.22
CA PRO A 26 8.70 -15.00 -5.73
C PRO A 26 8.71 -14.58 -7.21
N ASP A 27 8.74 -13.28 -7.45
CA ASP A 27 9.06 -12.68 -8.75
C ASP A 27 10.55 -12.28 -8.81
N ILE A 28 11.03 -11.99 -10.01
CA ILE A 28 12.46 -11.71 -10.25
C ILE A 28 12.96 -10.49 -9.46
N PHE A 29 12.11 -9.49 -9.22
CA PHE A 29 12.46 -8.29 -8.46
C PHE A 29 12.50 -8.60 -6.97
N THR A 30 11.53 -9.35 -6.45
CA THR A 30 11.53 -9.80 -5.05
C THR A 30 12.77 -10.64 -4.74
N VAL A 31 13.11 -11.61 -5.60
CA VAL A 31 14.31 -12.45 -5.41
C VAL A 31 15.58 -11.60 -5.44
N ALA A 32 15.70 -10.67 -6.41
CA ALA A 32 16.84 -9.77 -6.49
C ALA A 32 16.97 -8.89 -5.24
N ALA A 33 15.87 -8.35 -4.72
CA ALA A 33 15.86 -7.53 -3.52
C ALA A 33 16.28 -8.32 -2.26
N VAL A 34 15.80 -9.57 -2.11
CA VAL A 34 16.19 -10.45 -0.99
C VAL A 34 17.69 -10.79 -1.03
N ILE A 35 18.22 -11.08 -2.22
CA ILE A 35 19.66 -11.33 -2.40
C ILE A 35 20.45 -10.07 -2.04
N ALA A 36 20.04 -8.90 -2.55
CA ALA A 36 20.72 -7.64 -2.26
C ALA A 36 20.72 -7.31 -0.76
N CYS A 37 19.59 -7.52 -0.06
CA CYS A 37 19.51 -7.36 1.40
C CYS A 37 20.49 -8.29 2.13
N SER A 38 20.60 -9.54 1.69
CA SER A 38 21.52 -10.53 2.27
C SER A 38 22.99 -10.14 2.06
N VAL A 39 23.34 -9.66 0.86
CA VAL A 39 24.68 -9.17 0.54
C VAL A 39 25.02 -7.93 1.37
N ILE A 40 24.11 -6.97 1.50
CA ILE A 40 24.32 -5.76 2.29
C ILE A 40 24.48 -6.08 3.78
N ALA A 41 23.72 -7.04 4.30
CA ALA A 41 23.89 -7.56 5.66
C ALA A 41 25.27 -8.21 5.86
N ALA A 42 25.72 -9.03 4.91
CA ALA A 42 27.05 -9.64 4.97
C ALA A 42 28.16 -8.59 4.94
N ILE A 43 28.04 -7.57 4.09
CA ILE A 43 28.99 -6.45 4.01
C ILE A 43 29.04 -5.67 5.32
N SER A 44 27.93 -5.58 6.07
CA SER A 44 27.88 -4.78 7.30
C SER A 44 28.81 -5.36 8.38
N LEU A 45 29.04 -6.67 8.36
CA LEU A 45 29.94 -7.39 9.26
C LEU A 45 31.43 -7.18 8.93
N THR A 46 31.74 -6.66 7.75
CA THR A 46 33.13 -6.49 7.28
C THR A 46 33.73 -5.15 7.71
N SER A 47 34.99 -4.91 7.33
CA SER A 47 35.64 -3.59 7.40
C SER A 47 34.97 -2.55 6.49
N TYR A 48 34.15 -3.00 5.53
CA TYR A 48 33.47 -2.18 4.55
C TYR A 48 32.04 -1.80 4.95
N ALA A 49 31.71 -1.76 6.24
CA ALA A 49 30.36 -1.47 6.73
C ALA A 49 29.73 -0.17 6.17
N GLY A 50 30.53 0.84 5.84
CA GLY A 50 30.04 2.06 5.15
C GLY A 50 29.42 1.79 3.77
N TRP A 51 29.85 0.73 3.07
CA TRP A 51 29.24 0.29 1.81
C TRP A 51 27.85 -0.29 2.01
N SER A 52 27.54 -0.87 3.17
CA SER A 52 26.18 -1.32 3.47
C SER A 52 25.21 -0.15 3.56
N VAL A 53 25.64 1.00 4.05
CA VAL A 53 24.83 2.22 4.08
C VAL A 53 24.53 2.69 2.65
N ILE A 54 25.54 2.71 1.78
CA ILE A 54 25.39 3.10 0.36
C ILE A 54 24.47 2.11 -0.37
N GLY A 55 24.71 0.80 -0.18
CA GLY A 55 23.88 -0.25 -0.77
C GLY A 55 22.43 -0.17 -0.31
N GLY A 56 22.19 0.04 0.99
CA GLY A 56 20.84 0.21 1.54
C GLY A 56 20.14 1.45 0.97
N ALA A 57 20.84 2.58 0.88
CA ALA A 57 20.28 3.79 0.28
C ALA A 57 19.95 3.61 -1.21
N LEU A 58 20.79 2.90 -1.97
CA LEU A 58 20.53 2.57 -3.37
C LEU A 58 19.33 1.63 -3.53
N LEU A 59 19.15 0.65 -2.64
CA LEU A 59 17.98 -0.22 -2.65
C LEU A 59 16.70 0.58 -2.42
N ILE A 60 16.67 1.45 -1.41
CA ILE A 60 15.51 2.31 -1.15
C ILE A 60 15.25 3.20 -2.38
N ALA A 61 16.28 3.85 -2.92
CA ALA A 61 16.11 4.71 -4.09
C ALA A 61 15.56 3.94 -5.30
N GLY A 62 16.08 2.73 -5.57
CA GLY A 62 15.59 1.86 -6.63
C GLY A 62 14.13 1.44 -6.42
N SER A 63 13.77 1.06 -5.19
CA SER A 63 12.40 0.74 -4.81
C SER A 63 11.46 1.93 -5.04
N LEU A 64 11.82 3.12 -4.55
CA LEU A 64 11.00 4.34 -4.71
C LEU A 64 10.85 4.76 -6.18
N VAL A 65 11.91 4.66 -6.98
CA VAL A 65 11.86 4.93 -8.43
C VAL A 65 10.93 3.93 -9.11
N LEU A 66 11.03 2.64 -8.79
CA LEU A 66 10.18 1.62 -9.39
C LEU A 66 8.70 1.82 -9.02
N GLN A 67 8.41 2.16 -7.75
CA GLN A 67 7.07 2.48 -7.29
C GLN A 67 6.48 3.72 -7.99
N THR A 68 7.32 4.74 -8.22
CA THR A 68 6.89 5.99 -8.89
C THR A 68 6.72 5.79 -10.40
N ALA A 69 7.69 5.16 -11.06
CA ALA A 69 7.73 5.00 -12.53
C ALA A 69 6.70 3.99 -13.05
N LEU A 70 6.40 2.95 -12.28
CA LEU A 70 5.42 1.93 -12.67
C LEU A 70 4.04 2.14 -12.04
N SER A 71 3.84 3.23 -11.29
CA SER A 71 2.64 3.47 -10.47
C SER A 71 2.27 2.29 -9.56
N TYR A 72 3.25 1.44 -9.23
CA TYR A 72 3.06 0.18 -8.53
C TYR A 72 3.12 0.44 -7.02
N ARG A 73 1.95 0.50 -6.37
CA ARG A 73 1.85 0.74 -4.92
C ARG A 73 2.03 -0.55 -4.14
N CYS A 74 3.23 -0.76 -3.61
CA CYS A 74 3.58 -1.95 -2.85
C CYS A 74 3.80 -1.63 -1.36
N MET A 75 2.76 -1.86 -0.55
CA MET A 75 2.82 -1.58 0.89
C MET A 75 3.91 -2.40 1.61
N ASP A 76 4.11 -3.66 1.22
CA ASP A 76 5.15 -4.49 1.84
C ASP A 76 6.57 -4.08 1.41
N CYS A 77 6.73 -3.51 0.22
CA CYS A 77 7.99 -2.93 -0.23
C CYS A 77 8.34 -1.71 0.61
N ILE A 78 7.37 -0.84 0.92
CA ILE A 78 7.57 0.30 1.84
C ILE A 78 7.93 -0.16 3.26
N LYS A 79 7.29 -1.22 3.79
CA LYS A 79 7.67 -1.78 5.08
C LYS A 79 9.10 -2.33 5.06
N ALA A 80 9.50 -3.00 3.98
CA ALA A 80 10.86 -3.47 3.80
C ALA A 80 11.85 -2.30 3.69
N ASP A 81 11.53 -1.27 2.91
CA ASP A 81 12.34 -0.05 2.77
C ASP A 81 12.49 0.68 4.11
N LEU A 82 11.45 0.70 4.95
CA LEU A 82 11.53 1.26 6.31
C LEU A 82 12.53 0.48 7.19
N LEU A 83 12.56 -0.85 7.08
CA LEU A 83 13.55 -1.67 7.78
C LEU A 83 14.97 -1.39 7.25
N ILE A 84 15.15 -1.32 5.94
CA ILE A 84 16.43 -0.96 5.31
C ILE A 84 16.87 0.44 5.78
N LEU A 85 15.94 1.40 5.85
CA LEU A 85 16.19 2.76 6.31
C LEU A 85 16.64 2.79 7.77
N ALA A 86 16.01 2.00 8.64
CA ALA A 86 16.43 1.86 10.03
C ALA A 86 17.89 1.35 10.13
N GLY A 87 18.26 0.37 9.31
CA GLY A 87 19.64 -0.12 9.19
C GLY A 87 20.61 0.97 8.71
N VAL A 88 20.25 1.71 7.67
CA VAL A 88 21.02 2.83 7.11
C VAL A 88 21.27 3.92 8.16
N ILE A 89 20.22 4.36 8.87
CA ILE A 89 20.31 5.36 9.93
C ILE A 89 21.20 4.86 11.07
N TYR A 90 20.94 3.63 11.54
CA TYR A 90 21.69 3.05 12.65
C TYR A 90 23.18 2.98 12.33
N LEU A 91 23.55 2.37 11.19
CA LEU A 91 24.95 2.26 10.76
C LEU A 91 25.61 3.62 10.55
N SER A 92 24.88 4.62 10.05
CA SER A 92 25.38 5.98 9.84
C SER A 92 25.66 6.74 11.15
N ILE A 93 24.89 6.47 12.19
CA ILE A 93 25.08 7.09 13.51
C ILE A 93 26.33 6.53 14.18
N ILE A 94 26.49 5.20 14.17
CA ILE A 94 27.59 4.51 14.85
C ILE A 94 28.92 4.58 14.09
N GLU A 95 28.91 5.06 12.84
CA GLU A 95 30.10 5.24 12.01
C GLU A 95 31.03 6.33 12.59
N THR A 96 32.28 5.94 12.82
CA THR A 96 33.31 6.79 13.42
C THR A 96 34.44 7.16 12.45
N SER A 97 34.42 6.66 11.20
CA SER A 97 35.44 6.98 10.19
C SER A 97 35.33 8.42 9.68
N GLU A 98 36.32 8.85 8.90
CA GLU A 98 36.34 10.18 8.26
C GLU A 98 35.11 10.45 7.38
N ARG A 99 34.48 9.38 6.85
CA ARG A 99 33.30 9.47 5.98
C ARG A 99 31.98 9.64 6.74
N LYS A 100 31.99 9.73 8.07
CA LYS A 100 30.77 9.81 8.90
C LYS A 100 29.80 10.92 8.47
N ASN A 101 30.31 12.10 8.10
CA ASN A 101 29.46 13.23 7.72
C ASN A 101 28.76 12.97 6.38
N VAL A 102 29.46 12.35 5.42
CA VAL A 102 28.90 11.98 4.12
C VAL A 102 27.80 10.94 4.29
N LEU A 103 28.06 9.90 5.09
CA LEU A 103 27.08 8.82 5.32
C LEU A 103 25.84 9.32 6.06
N ARG A 104 26.01 10.19 7.06
CA ARG A 104 24.88 10.85 7.74
C ARG A 104 24.09 11.76 6.81
N GLY A 105 24.77 12.51 5.94
CA GLY A 105 24.12 13.33 4.91
C GLY A 105 23.27 12.48 3.97
N MET A 106 23.82 11.36 3.49
CA MET A 106 23.08 10.43 2.63
C MET A 106 21.89 9.80 3.36
N ALA A 107 22.05 9.39 4.62
CA ALA A 107 20.96 8.88 5.45
C ALA A 107 19.84 9.92 5.63
N ALA A 108 20.20 11.19 5.85
CA ALA A 108 19.22 12.27 5.94
C ALA A 108 18.48 12.48 4.62
N VAL A 109 19.19 12.52 3.49
CA VAL A 109 18.59 12.69 2.16
C VAL A 109 17.62 11.54 1.84
N ILE A 110 18.05 10.28 2.03
CA ILE A 110 17.18 9.14 1.72
C ILE A 110 15.98 9.07 2.68
N THR A 111 16.14 9.46 3.94
CA THR A 111 15.02 9.57 4.90
C THR A 111 14.00 10.60 4.42
N THR A 112 14.45 11.78 3.98
CA THR A 112 13.57 12.83 3.45
C THR A 112 12.86 12.37 2.19
N LEU A 113 13.58 11.74 1.24
CA LEU A 113 12.99 11.20 0.01
C LEU A 113 11.95 10.13 0.31
N PHE A 114 12.26 9.21 1.23
CA PHE A 114 11.34 8.17 1.67
C PHE A 114 10.10 8.79 2.33
N MET A 115 10.27 9.78 3.21
CA MET A 115 9.15 10.44 3.89
C MET A 115 8.25 11.20 2.92
N VAL A 116 8.82 11.95 1.97
CA VAL A 116 8.05 12.66 0.94
C VAL A 116 7.29 11.67 0.06
N ASN A 117 7.95 10.60 -0.39
CA ASN A 117 7.30 9.58 -1.21
C ASN A 117 6.19 8.86 -0.42
N ALA A 118 6.44 8.52 0.84
CA ALA A 118 5.44 7.95 1.74
C ALA A 118 4.24 8.88 1.88
N LEU A 119 4.42 10.18 2.13
CA LEU A 119 3.32 11.14 2.28
C LEU A 119 2.50 11.34 0.99
N ILE A 120 3.14 11.32 -0.17
CA ILE A 120 2.47 11.49 -1.46
C ILE A 120 1.63 10.25 -1.80
N HIS A 121 2.20 9.05 -1.61
CA HIS A 121 1.59 7.81 -2.10
C HIS A 121 0.78 7.06 -1.04
N TYR A 122 1.03 7.32 0.24
CA TYR A 122 0.42 6.65 1.38
C TYR A 122 0.03 7.70 2.43
N PRO A 123 -1.24 8.14 2.47
CA PRO A 123 -1.65 9.10 3.49
C PRO A 123 -1.34 8.51 4.87
N VAL A 124 -0.40 9.13 5.58
CA VAL A 124 0.05 8.71 6.91
C VAL A 124 -1.06 9.01 7.90
N PHE A 125 -2.05 8.13 7.96
CA PHE A 125 -3.04 8.15 9.02
C PHE A 125 -2.41 7.56 10.28
N ILE A 126 -1.95 8.46 11.14
CA ILE A 126 -1.48 8.16 12.49
C ILE A 126 -2.63 7.49 13.25
N GLY A 127 -2.56 6.16 13.38
CA GLY A 127 -2.92 5.45 14.62
C GLY A 127 -4.31 5.68 15.21
N LYS A 128 -5.36 5.90 14.41
CA LYS A 128 -6.74 5.63 14.80
C LYS A 128 -7.41 4.81 13.70
N PRO A 129 -8.21 3.78 14.02
CA PRO A 129 -9.08 3.15 13.04
C PRO A 129 -10.03 4.25 12.55
N MET A 130 -9.74 4.80 11.37
CA MET A 130 -10.59 5.81 10.76
C MET A 130 -11.81 5.09 10.21
N SER A 131 -12.77 4.81 11.10
CA SER A 131 -14.15 5.16 10.74
C SER A 131 -14.09 6.67 10.54
N ALA A 132 -13.96 7.11 9.28
CA ALA A 132 -14.11 8.52 8.98
C ALA A 132 -15.47 8.93 9.55
N ALA A 133 -15.46 9.86 10.51
CA ALA A 133 -16.69 10.38 11.10
C ALA A 133 -17.52 11.00 9.98
N ALA A 134 -18.64 10.37 9.63
CA ALA A 134 -19.97 10.82 9.18
C ALA A 134 -20.19 12.18 8.47
N SER A 135 -19.17 12.96 8.13
CA SER A 135 -19.31 14.35 7.67
C SER A 135 -19.00 14.57 6.19
N LYS A 136 -18.46 13.57 5.49
CA LYS A 136 -18.16 13.62 4.04
C LYS A 136 -18.91 12.58 3.20
N VAL A 137 -19.54 11.61 3.84
CA VAL A 137 -20.16 10.47 3.14
C VAL A 137 -21.66 10.51 3.39
N SER A 138 -22.42 10.98 2.39
CA SER A 138 -23.87 10.95 2.42
C SER A 138 -24.38 9.52 2.23
N GLN A 139 -25.54 9.21 2.81
CA GLN A 139 -26.24 7.93 2.58
C GLN A 139 -26.57 7.68 1.09
N HIS A 140 -26.59 8.75 0.30
CA HIS A 140 -26.86 8.74 -1.13
C HIS A 140 -25.57 9.09 -1.89
N ILE A 141 -25.17 8.26 -2.84
CA ILE A 141 -24.06 8.56 -3.76
C ILE A 141 -24.65 8.82 -5.15
N SER A 142 -24.33 9.96 -5.74
CA SER A 142 -24.66 10.29 -7.12
C SER A 142 -23.73 9.55 -8.06
N VAL A 143 -24.31 8.72 -8.93
CA VAL A 143 -23.59 7.89 -9.88
C VAL A 143 -24.17 8.01 -11.28
N SER A 144 -23.34 7.71 -12.27
CA SER A 144 -23.74 7.53 -13.66
C SER A 144 -23.77 6.04 -14.00
N TYR A 145 -24.85 5.62 -14.66
CA TYR A 145 -25.01 4.30 -15.26
C TYR A 145 -25.51 4.48 -16.69
N ASP A 146 -24.75 4.02 -17.67
CA ASP A 146 -25.12 4.10 -19.09
C ASP A 146 -25.50 5.54 -19.53
N GLY A 147 -24.74 6.52 -19.06
CA GLY A 147 -24.96 7.96 -19.32
C GLY A 147 -26.14 8.57 -18.56
N THR A 148 -26.85 7.80 -17.73
CA THR A 148 -27.98 8.28 -16.93
C THR A 148 -27.58 8.49 -15.47
N ARG A 149 -27.92 9.65 -14.91
CA ARG A 149 -27.70 9.96 -13.50
C ARG A 149 -28.68 9.19 -12.62
N THR A 150 -28.15 8.54 -11.59
CA THR A 150 -28.92 7.81 -10.59
C THR A 150 -28.28 8.01 -9.22
N SER A 151 -29.07 7.88 -8.16
CA SER A 151 -28.56 7.90 -6.80
C SER A 151 -28.64 6.50 -6.20
N LEU A 152 -27.54 6.03 -5.61
CA LEU A 152 -27.51 4.77 -4.87
C LEU A 152 -27.76 5.03 -3.39
N ASP A 153 -28.73 4.31 -2.81
CA ASP A 153 -28.97 4.29 -1.36
C ASP A 153 -28.10 3.23 -0.69
N ILE A 154 -27.13 3.69 0.08
CA ILE A 154 -26.14 2.85 0.76
C ILE A 154 -26.78 2.02 1.89
N SER A 155 -27.91 2.45 2.44
CA SER A 155 -28.65 1.68 3.45
C SER A 155 -29.26 0.40 2.87
N ALA A 156 -29.60 0.41 1.58
CA ALA A 156 -30.09 -0.77 0.90
C ALA A 156 -28.93 -1.71 0.52
N LYS A 157 -27.78 -1.14 0.14
CA LYS A 157 -26.66 -1.92 -0.37
C LYS A 157 -25.30 -1.22 -0.19
N PRO A 158 -24.32 -1.90 0.44
CA PRO A 158 -22.95 -1.43 0.52
C PRO A 158 -22.33 -1.08 -0.84
N VAL A 159 -21.57 0.02 -0.88
CA VAL A 159 -20.91 0.52 -2.08
C VAL A 159 -19.40 0.34 -1.94
N LEU A 160 -18.76 -0.35 -2.89
CA LEU A 160 -17.31 -0.45 -2.96
C LEU A 160 -16.76 0.59 -3.94
N LEU A 161 -16.10 1.61 -3.41
CA LEU A 161 -15.37 2.60 -4.21
C LEU A 161 -14.03 2.03 -4.66
N PHE A 162 -13.73 2.13 -5.95
CA PHE A 162 -12.48 1.62 -6.53
C PHE A 162 -11.95 2.47 -7.68
N SER A 163 -10.68 2.24 -8.02
CA SER A 163 -9.96 2.83 -9.15
C SER A 163 -9.24 1.73 -9.94
N THR A 164 -9.10 1.88 -11.25
CA THR A 164 -8.29 0.96 -12.08
C THR A 164 -6.79 1.09 -11.80
N SER A 165 -6.35 2.26 -11.33
CA SER A 165 -4.97 2.55 -10.93
C SER A 165 -4.59 2.00 -9.54
N CYS A 166 -5.58 1.51 -8.79
CA CYS A 166 -5.42 1.06 -7.42
C CYS A 166 -5.02 -0.42 -7.35
N GLY A 167 -3.75 -0.68 -6.99
CA GLY A 167 -3.23 -2.05 -6.89
C GLY A 167 -3.99 -2.96 -5.91
N ALA A 168 -4.46 -2.42 -4.78
CA ALA A 168 -5.24 -3.18 -3.79
C ALA A 168 -6.70 -3.43 -4.21
N CYS A 169 -7.22 -2.67 -5.19
CA CYS A 169 -8.60 -2.80 -5.65
C CYS A 169 -8.78 -4.10 -6.42
N ARG A 170 -7.81 -4.48 -7.26
CA ARG A 170 -7.83 -5.74 -8.02
C ARG A 170 -7.96 -6.97 -7.12
N SER A 171 -7.14 -7.06 -6.06
CA SER A 171 -7.20 -8.20 -5.14
C SER A 171 -8.48 -8.24 -4.31
N THR A 172 -8.98 -7.07 -3.91
CA THR A 172 -10.23 -6.94 -3.12
C THR A 172 -11.44 -7.34 -3.96
N ILE A 173 -11.54 -6.81 -5.18
CA ILE A 173 -12.60 -7.15 -6.14
C ILE A 173 -12.57 -8.64 -6.47
N GLY A 174 -11.39 -9.21 -6.76
CA GLY A 174 -11.26 -10.65 -7.06
C GLY A 174 -11.87 -11.53 -5.97
N ARG A 175 -11.49 -11.30 -4.71
CA ARG A 175 -12.03 -12.08 -3.58
C ARG A 175 -13.53 -11.87 -3.34
N LEU A 176 -14.01 -10.65 -3.57
CA LEU A 176 -15.44 -10.34 -3.45
C LEU A 176 -16.26 -10.99 -4.57
N ALA A 177 -15.76 -10.96 -5.80
CA ALA A 177 -16.40 -11.58 -6.96
C ALA A 177 -16.37 -13.12 -6.88
N GLU A 178 -15.33 -13.72 -6.30
CA GLU A 178 -15.32 -15.17 -6.01
C GLU A 178 -16.45 -15.59 -5.06
N THR A 179 -16.80 -14.73 -4.09
CA THR A 179 -17.81 -15.03 -3.06
C THR A 179 -19.22 -14.62 -3.51
N ASP A 180 -19.33 -13.49 -4.21
CA ASP A 180 -20.59 -12.91 -4.69
C ASP A 180 -20.40 -12.33 -6.11
N PRO A 181 -20.34 -13.20 -7.14
CA PRO A 181 -20.08 -12.78 -8.52
C PRO A 181 -21.22 -11.94 -9.09
N GLY A 182 -22.44 -12.13 -8.58
CA GLY A 182 -23.61 -11.34 -9.01
C GLY A 182 -23.70 -9.97 -8.36
N GLY A 183 -22.88 -9.68 -7.35
CA GLY A 183 -22.96 -8.45 -6.56
C GLY A 183 -24.32 -8.31 -5.88
N LYS A 184 -24.81 -9.32 -5.16
CA LYS A 184 -26.04 -9.21 -4.37
C LYS A 184 -25.82 -8.41 -3.09
N GLY A 185 -24.66 -8.58 -2.44
CA GLY A 185 -24.31 -7.96 -1.16
C GLY A 185 -23.56 -6.63 -1.27
N TRP A 186 -23.06 -6.28 -2.46
CA TRP A 186 -22.27 -5.08 -2.67
C TRP A 186 -22.34 -4.60 -4.12
N VAL A 187 -21.99 -3.32 -4.36
CA VAL A 187 -21.95 -2.75 -5.70
C VAL A 187 -20.66 -1.95 -5.92
N PRO A 188 -19.92 -2.18 -7.03
CA PRO A 188 -18.74 -1.40 -7.38
C PRO A 188 -19.12 -0.04 -7.96
N VAL A 189 -18.46 1.01 -7.47
CA VAL A 189 -18.51 2.37 -8.01
C VAL A 189 -17.09 2.82 -8.32
N GLN A 190 -16.82 3.12 -9.58
CA GLN A 190 -15.53 3.64 -10.03
C GLN A 190 -15.44 5.13 -9.75
N VAL A 191 -14.38 5.58 -9.07
CA VAL A 191 -14.23 7.00 -8.69
C VAL A 191 -13.41 7.82 -9.68
N ASP A 192 -12.57 7.18 -10.49
CA ASP A 192 -11.71 7.83 -11.48
C ASP A 192 -11.35 6.89 -12.64
N GLY A 193 -10.84 7.45 -13.74
CA GLY A 193 -10.40 6.69 -14.92
C GLY A 193 -11.50 6.40 -15.93
N ASP A 194 -11.15 5.61 -16.94
CA ASP A 194 -12.05 5.22 -18.02
C ASP A 194 -13.02 4.11 -17.57
N PRO A 195 -14.34 4.24 -17.82
CA PRO A 195 -15.32 3.21 -17.47
C PRO A 195 -15.09 1.87 -18.16
N GLY A 196 -14.51 1.86 -19.37
CA GLY A 196 -14.18 0.63 -20.09
C GLY A 196 -13.13 -0.19 -19.34
N GLU A 197 -12.06 0.45 -18.87
CA GLU A 197 -11.03 -0.20 -18.04
C GLU A 197 -11.59 -0.73 -16.71
N GLY A 198 -12.51 0.03 -16.09
CA GLY A 198 -13.19 -0.41 -14.86
C GLY A 198 -14.03 -1.66 -15.09
N ARG A 199 -14.75 -1.71 -16.21
CA ARG A 199 -15.53 -2.88 -16.60
C ARG A 199 -14.64 -4.08 -16.89
N GLU A 200 -13.54 -3.90 -17.62
CA GLU A 200 -12.58 -4.97 -17.91
C GLU A 200 -11.96 -5.55 -16.62
N LEU A 201 -11.64 -4.69 -15.64
CA LEU A 201 -11.17 -5.13 -14.33
C LEU A 201 -12.19 -6.02 -13.61
N LEU A 202 -13.48 -5.64 -13.63
CA LEU A 202 -14.56 -6.42 -13.03
C LEU A 202 -14.79 -7.74 -13.77
N ASP A 203 -14.80 -7.71 -15.10
CA ASP A 203 -14.97 -8.91 -15.94
C ASP A 203 -13.82 -9.91 -15.73
N SER A 204 -12.58 -9.43 -15.71
CA SER A 204 -11.41 -10.28 -15.44
C SER A 204 -11.40 -10.88 -14.03
N ALA A 205 -12.08 -10.23 -13.07
CA ALA A 205 -12.27 -10.74 -11.72
C ALA A 205 -13.49 -11.67 -11.59
N GLY A 206 -14.26 -11.89 -12.66
CA GLY A 206 -15.46 -12.74 -12.64
C GLY A 206 -16.72 -12.08 -12.09
N TYR A 207 -16.74 -10.74 -11.98
CA TYR A 207 -17.91 -10.00 -11.51
C TYR A 207 -18.93 -9.77 -12.63
N LEU A 208 -20.14 -10.27 -12.44
CA LEU A 208 -21.22 -10.28 -13.42
C LEU A 208 -22.26 -9.18 -13.17
N GLY A 209 -22.19 -8.48 -12.04
CA GLY A 209 -23.14 -7.44 -11.68
C GLY A 209 -22.92 -6.11 -12.42
N SER A 210 -23.76 -5.13 -12.08
CA SER A 210 -23.64 -3.76 -12.58
C SER A 210 -22.46 -3.02 -11.96
N MET A 211 -21.84 -2.14 -12.75
CA MET A 211 -20.84 -1.17 -12.33
C MET A 211 -21.39 0.23 -12.54
N TYR A 212 -21.05 1.13 -11.63
CA TYR A 212 -21.45 2.54 -11.70
C TYR A 212 -20.21 3.43 -11.68
N GLN A 213 -20.31 4.64 -12.20
CA GLN A 213 -19.27 5.65 -12.11
C GLN A 213 -19.69 6.76 -11.15
N SER A 214 -18.82 7.18 -10.24
CA SER A 214 -19.10 8.31 -9.34
C SER A 214 -19.22 9.60 -10.13
N GLU A 215 -20.24 10.41 -9.85
CA GLU A 215 -20.32 11.79 -10.37
C GLU A 215 -19.64 12.80 -9.45
N THR A 216 -19.35 12.39 -8.22
CA THR A 216 -18.67 13.19 -7.21
C THR A 216 -17.21 12.79 -7.12
N GLU A 217 -16.32 13.79 -7.07
CA GLU A 217 -14.91 13.55 -6.80
C GLU A 217 -14.76 12.91 -5.41
N TRP A 218 -14.06 11.77 -5.38
CA TRP A 218 -13.67 11.10 -4.15
C TRP A 218 -12.19 11.38 -3.90
N ASP A 219 -11.89 12.12 -2.83
CA ASP A 219 -10.54 12.54 -2.49
C ASP A 219 -9.84 11.64 -1.45
N GLU A 220 -10.50 10.55 -1.03
CA GLU A 220 -9.97 9.60 -0.06
C GLU A 220 -9.41 8.32 -0.71
N ALA A 221 -8.79 7.47 0.10
CA ALA A 221 -8.18 6.23 -0.39
C ALA A 221 -9.21 5.25 -0.97
N VAL A 222 -8.76 4.36 -1.86
CA VAL A 222 -9.51 3.21 -2.37
C VAL A 222 -8.63 1.95 -2.31
N PRO A 223 -9.18 0.72 -2.15
CA PRO A 223 -10.60 0.41 -2.08
C PRO A 223 -11.22 0.84 -0.75
N ALA A 224 -12.43 1.39 -0.82
CA ALA A 224 -13.20 1.81 0.35
C ALA A 224 -14.61 1.23 0.25
N LEU A 225 -15.08 0.58 1.32
CA LEU A 225 -16.45 0.10 1.42
C LEU A 225 -17.26 1.11 2.21
N ILE A 226 -18.25 1.70 1.56
CA ILE A 226 -19.22 2.58 2.20
C ILE A 226 -20.41 1.76 2.66
N ILE A 227 -20.72 1.84 3.94
CA ILE A 227 -21.84 1.14 4.57
C ILE A 227 -22.67 2.11 5.39
N THR A 228 -23.98 1.85 5.49
CA THR A 228 -24.85 2.52 6.46
C THR A 228 -25.38 1.48 7.42
N ARG A 229 -25.11 1.65 8.71
CA ARG A 229 -25.64 0.83 9.80
C ARG A 229 -26.25 1.74 10.84
N ASP A 230 -27.45 1.40 11.32
CA ASP A 230 -28.18 2.18 12.35
C ASP A 230 -28.31 3.67 12.01
N GLY A 231 -28.50 3.98 10.73
CA GLY A 231 -28.59 5.36 10.23
C GLY A 231 -27.27 6.13 10.20
N GLN A 232 -26.14 5.50 10.50
CA GLN A 232 -24.81 6.08 10.38
C GLN A 232 -24.06 5.50 9.17
N THR A 233 -23.69 6.39 8.25
CA THR A 233 -22.86 6.05 7.08
C THR A 233 -21.38 6.18 7.44
N SER A 234 -20.59 5.16 7.13
CA SER A 234 -19.15 5.14 7.34
C SER A 234 -18.39 4.53 6.16
N ALA A 235 -17.15 4.97 6.00
CA ALA A 235 -16.20 4.38 5.04
C ALA A 235 -15.26 3.42 5.79
N LEU A 236 -15.17 2.19 5.27
CA LEU A 236 -14.28 1.14 5.76
C LEU A 236 -13.13 0.91 4.80
N TYR A 237 -11.93 0.84 5.36
CA TYR A 237 -10.69 0.67 4.62
C TYR A 237 -10.00 -0.65 4.98
N GLY A 238 -9.29 -1.21 4.01
CA GLY A 238 -8.50 -2.42 4.16
C GLY A 238 -9.25 -3.69 3.75
N GLN A 239 -8.61 -4.48 2.89
CA GLN A 239 -9.19 -5.66 2.25
C GLN A 239 -9.84 -6.63 3.24
N GLU A 240 -9.14 -7.03 4.30
CA GLU A 240 -9.66 -8.04 5.25
C GLU A 240 -10.90 -7.55 6.00
N LYS A 241 -10.94 -6.27 6.40
CA LYS A 241 -12.13 -5.68 7.05
C LYS A 241 -13.33 -5.58 6.10
N ILE A 242 -13.07 -5.22 4.85
CA ILE A 242 -14.11 -5.16 3.80
C ILE A 242 -14.71 -6.56 3.59
N LEU A 243 -13.86 -7.60 3.51
CA LEU A 243 -14.30 -8.97 3.34
C LEU A 243 -15.08 -9.49 4.55
N GLU A 244 -14.61 -9.23 5.77
CA GLU A 244 -15.27 -9.64 7.02
C GLU A 244 -16.69 -9.05 7.14
N VAL A 245 -16.84 -7.77 6.81
CA VAL A 245 -18.13 -7.07 6.86
C VAL A 245 -19.11 -7.59 5.82
N LEU A 246 -18.64 -7.91 4.61
CA LEU A 246 -19.50 -8.40 3.52
C LEU A 246 -19.81 -9.91 3.61
N ARG A 247 -18.98 -10.70 4.29
CA ARG A 247 -19.27 -12.12 4.58
C ARG A 247 -20.29 -12.30 5.71
N GLY A 248 -20.50 -11.28 6.54
CA GLY A 248 -21.40 -11.36 7.69
C GLY A 248 -20.76 -11.97 8.93
N ASP A 249 -19.43 -12.07 8.97
CA ASP A 249 -18.68 -12.64 10.11
C ASP A 249 -18.61 -11.70 11.33
N SER A 250 -19.14 -10.49 11.19
CA SER A 250 -19.28 -9.49 12.24
C SER A 250 -20.71 -9.44 12.76
N SER A 251 -21.10 -10.47 13.53
CA SER A 251 -22.30 -10.53 14.36
C SER A 251 -21.94 -10.65 15.83
#